data_AF-A0A212JKJ8-F1
#
_entry.id   AF-A0A212JKJ8-F1
#
_cell.length_a   1.000
_cell.length_b   1.000
_cell.length_c   1.000
_cell.angle_alpha   90.00
_cell.angle_beta   90.00
_cell.angle_gamma   90.00
#
_symmetry.space_group_name_H-M   'P 1'
#
loop_
_entity.id
_entity.type
_entity.pdbx_description
1 polymer ?
#
loop_
_entity_poly.entity_id
_entity_poly.type
_entity_poly.pdbx_seq_one_letter_code
_entity_poly.pdbx_strand_id
1 'polypeptide(L)'
;MKQAFKRIRSVTGCGTQVTLAEFLDIKQSSISDAKRRNSIPPEWLIKIFRLKNIHPDWILTGEGPKYLLPSETATPPHLIRIVEVHPPVECSAQDLINELVRRALKKDDFDEIQKQAAGSWYQVNQNGDK
;
A
#
# COMPACT_ATOMS: atom_id res chain seq x y z
N MET A 1 17.37 -19.05 7.70
CA MET A 1 18.13 -17.77 7.80
C MET A 1 18.98 -17.41 6.58
N LYS A 2 19.81 -18.31 6.04
CA LYS A 2 20.57 -18.04 4.79
C LYS A 2 19.66 -17.51 3.66
N GLN A 3 18.44 -18.05 3.55
CA GLN A 3 17.43 -17.61 2.59
C GLN A 3 16.90 -16.19 2.86
N ALA A 4 16.64 -15.84 4.12
CA ALA A 4 16.18 -14.51 4.49
C ALA A 4 17.22 -13.42 4.16
N PHE A 5 18.50 -13.66 4.43
CA PHE A 5 19.57 -12.76 3.98
C PHE A 5 19.70 -12.66 2.46
N LYS A 6 19.45 -13.76 1.72
CA LYS A 6 19.38 -13.70 0.24
C LYS A 6 18.23 -12.82 -0.23
N ARG A 7 17.04 -12.95 0.38
CA ARG A 7 15.89 -12.09 0.09
C ARG A 7 16.18 -10.63 0.40
N ILE A 8 16.76 -10.32 1.56
CA ILE A 8 17.20 -8.96 1.91
C ILE A 8 18.10 -8.39 0.81
N ARG A 9 19.17 -9.11 0.42
CA ARG A 9 20.08 -8.65 -0.64
C ARG A 9 19.37 -8.45 -1.99
N SER A 10 18.43 -9.34 -2.33
CA SER A 10 17.66 -9.24 -3.57
C SER A 10 16.75 -8.00 -3.59
N VAL A 11 16.14 -7.62 -2.47
CA VAL A 11 15.22 -6.46 -2.43
C VAL A 11 15.94 -5.13 -2.19
N THR A 12 17.07 -5.14 -1.48
CA THR A 12 17.86 -3.92 -1.26
C THR A 12 18.81 -3.63 -2.41
N GLY A 13 19.20 -4.64 -3.20
CA GLY A 13 20.23 -4.53 -4.24
C GLY A 13 21.66 -4.50 -3.67
N CYS A 14 21.83 -4.72 -2.36
CA CYS A 14 23.13 -4.66 -1.71
C CYS A 14 23.91 -5.97 -1.94
N GLY A 15 25.00 -5.88 -2.73
CA GLY A 15 25.87 -7.02 -3.00
C GLY A 15 26.79 -7.40 -1.84
N THR A 16 27.09 -6.45 -0.94
CA THR A 16 28.09 -6.62 0.13
C THR A 16 27.49 -6.37 1.52
N GLN A 17 28.20 -6.78 2.57
CA GLN A 17 27.76 -6.48 3.94
C GLN A 17 27.86 -4.98 4.26
N VAL A 18 28.85 -4.30 3.67
CA VAL A 18 29.08 -2.85 3.84
C VAL A 18 27.92 -2.06 3.24
N THR A 19 27.57 -2.34 1.98
CA THR A 19 26.45 -1.66 1.30
C THR A 19 25.10 -1.91 1.98
N LEU A 20 24.90 -3.11 2.58
CA LEU A 20 23.70 -3.37 3.38
C LEU A 20 23.71 -2.61 4.71
N ALA A 21 24.86 -2.44 5.34
CA ALA A 21 25.01 -1.69 6.58
C ALA A 21 24.74 -0.19 6.36
N GLU A 22 25.24 0.37 5.26
CA GLU A 22 24.95 1.73 4.80
C GLU A 22 23.46 1.92 4.51
N PHE A 23 22.85 0.99 3.77
CA PHE A 23 21.40 1.04 3.48
C PHE A 23 20.54 1.01 4.75
N LEU A 24 20.94 0.22 5.74
CA LEU A 24 20.25 0.11 7.03
C LEU A 24 20.69 1.17 8.04
N ASP A 25 21.62 2.05 7.68
CA ASP A 25 22.22 3.05 8.57
C ASP A 25 22.66 2.45 9.92
N ILE A 26 23.57 1.47 9.83
CA ILE A 26 24.16 0.75 10.98
C ILE A 26 25.63 0.42 10.68
N LYS A 27 26.36 -0.03 11.71
CA LYS A 27 27.74 -0.51 11.54
C LYS A 27 27.75 -1.87 10.82
N GLN A 28 28.71 -2.09 9.93
CA GLN A 28 28.90 -3.40 9.28
C GLN A 28 29.15 -4.53 10.29
N SER A 29 29.74 -4.24 11.44
CA SER A 29 29.90 -5.20 12.54
C SER A 29 28.56 -5.73 13.05
N SER A 30 27.49 -4.93 13.03
CA SER A 30 26.13 -5.36 13.37
C SER A 30 25.60 -6.40 12.36
N ILE A 31 25.93 -6.24 11.06
CA ILE A 31 25.61 -7.25 10.03
C ILE A 31 26.35 -8.56 10.31
N SER A 32 27.64 -8.47 10.62
CA SER A 32 28.47 -9.63 10.94
C SER A 32 27.94 -10.39 12.16
N ASP A 33 27.61 -9.68 13.24
CA ASP A 33 27.11 -10.29 14.47
C ASP A 33 25.74 -10.95 14.29
N ALA A 34 24.80 -10.31 13.59
CA ALA A 34 23.49 -10.90 13.32
C ALA A 34 23.59 -12.18 12.46
N LYS A 35 24.48 -12.19 11.46
CA LYS A 35 24.76 -13.39 10.66
C LYS A 35 25.33 -14.51 11.52
N ARG A 36 26.26 -14.20 12.43
CA ARG A 36 26.85 -15.17 13.37
C ARG A 36 25.79 -15.75 14.32
N ARG A 37 24.88 -14.91 14.80
CA ARG A 37 23.75 -15.31 15.67
C ARG A 37 22.56 -15.91 14.93
N ASN A 38 22.63 -15.99 13.60
CA ASN A 38 21.55 -16.51 12.76
C ASN A 38 20.20 -15.78 13.00
N SER A 39 20.25 -14.47 13.26
CA SER A 39 19.08 -13.64 13.55
C SER A 39 18.95 -12.46 12.59
N ILE A 40 17.73 -11.96 12.43
CA ILE A 40 17.44 -10.70 11.75
C ILE A 40 16.74 -9.80 12.77
N PRO A 41 17.36 -8.69 13.19
CA PRO A 41 16.74 -7.73 14.10
C PRO A 41 15.42 -7.17 13.51
N PRO A 42 14.35 -7.03 14.32
CA PRO A 42 13.10 -6.43 13.88
C PRO A 42 13.27 -5.03 13.26
N GLU A 43 14.17 -4.23 13.83
CA GLU A 43 14.50 -2.89 13.32
C GLU A 43 14.91 -2.90 11.84
N TRP A 44 15.61 -3.94 11.39
CA TRP A 44 16.00 -4.04 9.98
C TRP A 44 14.81 -4.29 9.09
N LEU A 45 13.88 -5.16 9.52
CA LEU A 45 12.65 -5.44 8.79
C LEU A 45 11.79 -4.18 8.67
N ILE A 46 11.68 -3.40 9.75
CA ILE A 46 10.94 -2.13 9.75
C ILE A 46 11.60 -1.12 8.79
N LYS A 47 12.93 -0.97 8.82
CA LYS A 47 13.65 -0.08 7.89
C LYS A 47 13.44 -0.52 6.43
N ILE A 48 13.59 -1.81 6.13
CA ILE A 48 13.38 -2.35 4.78
C ILE A 48 11.93 -2.14 4.33
N PHE A 49 10.97 -2.37 5.22
CA PHE A 49 9.56 -2.14 4.95
C PHE A 49 9.31 -0.65 4.60
N ARG A 50 9.80 0.29 5.41
CA ARG A 50 9.62 1.73 5.15
C ARG A 50 10.29 2.20 3.85
N LEU A 51 11.48 1.67 3.53
CA LEU A 51 12.27 2.12 2.38
C LEU A 51 11.90 1.43 1.04
N LYS A 52 11.44 0.18 1.09
CA LYS A 52 11.21 -0.65 -0.10
C LYS A 52 9.80 -1.26 -0.18
N ASN A 53 8.95 -1.01 0.81
CA ASN A 53 7.60 -1.54 0.92
C ASN A 53 7.53 -3.07 0.84
N ILE A 54 8.54 -3.75 1.42
CA ILE A 54 8.64 -5.22 1.44
C ILE A 54 8.01 -5.76 2.71
N HIS A 55 7.18 -6.79 2.57
CA HIS A 55 6.54 -7.47 3.70
C HIS A 55 7.59 -8.16 4.60
N PRO A 56 7.64 -7.88 5.92
CA PRO A 56 8.56 -8.53 6.85
C PRO A 56 8.47 -10.06 6.86
N ASP A 57 7.26 -10.60 6.90
CA ASP A 57 7.06 -12.06 6.91
C ASP A 57 7.59 -12.72 5.63
N TRP A 58 7.40 -12.11 4.46
CA TRP A 58 8.01 -12.61 3.22
C TRP A 58 9.54 -12.64 3.30
N ILE A 59 10.19 -11.67 3.97
CA ILE A 59 11.63 -11.73 4.20
C ILE A 59 12.01 -12.93 5.06
N LEU A 60 11.23 -13.21 6.12
CA LEU A 60 11.54 -14.26 7.09
C LEU A 60 11.22 -15.67 6.57
N THR A 61 10.01 -15.88 6.05
CA THR A 61 9.48 -17.17 5.61
C THR A 61 9.73 -17.38 4.12
N GLY A 62 9.53 -16.34 3.31
CA GLY A 62 9.47 -16.44 1.85
C GLY A 62 8.06 -16.73 1.32
N GLU A 63 7.09 -16.78 2.21
CA GLU A 63 5.69 -17.06 1.91
C GLU A 63 4.88 -15.76 1.87
N GLY A 64 3.74 -15.80 1.20
CA GLY A 64 2.84 -14.66 1.07
C GLY A 64 3.33 -13.59 0.07
N PRO A 65 2.63 -12.44 0.02
CA PRO A 65 2.94 -11.36 -0.91
C PRO A 65 4.24 -10.66 -0.54
N LYS A 66 5.10 -10.43 -1.55
CA LYS A 66 6.38 -9.73 -1.39
C LYS A 66 6.20 -8.24 -1.06
N TYR A 67 5.26 -7.59 -1.75
CA TYR A 67 4.97 -6.16 -1.61
C TYR A 67 3.60 -5.99 -0.99
N LEU A 68 3.45 -5.01 -0.08
CA LEU A 68 2.18 -4.75 0.60
C LEU A 68 1.18 -3.92 -0.23
N LEU A 69 1.64 -3.26 -1.30
CA LEU A 69 0.79 -2.55 -2.27
C LEU A 69 1.22 -2.96 -3.70
N PRO A 70 0.29 -3.18 -4.64
CA PRO A 70 0.60 -3.23 -6.06
C PRO A 70 1.30 -1.91 -6.44
N SER A 71 2.54 -2.01 -6.90
CA SER A 71 3.37 -0.87 -7.29
C SER A 71 2.82 -0.22 -8.57
N GLU A 72 1.76 0.57 -8.47
CA GLU A 72 1.24 1.35 -9.61
C GLU A 72 0.73 2.76 -9.26
N THR A 73 0.78 3.22 -8.01
CA THR A 73 0.37 4.59 -7.69
C THR A 73 1.56 5.44 -7.24
N ALA A 74 1.80 6.54 -7.96
CA ALA A 74 2.83 7.56 -7.73
C ALA A 74 2.59 8.39 -6.44
N THR A 75 2.05 7.77 -5.40
CA THR A 75 1.76 8.40 -4.12
C THR A 75 2.75 7.89 -3.08
N PRO A 76 3.54 8.77 -2.42
CA PRO A 76 4.53 8.34 -1.44
C PRO A 76 3.88 7.50 -0.32
N PRO A 77 4.53 6.43 0.17
CA PRO A 77 3.87 5.38 0.97
C PRO A 77 3.56 5.77 2.43
N HIS A 78 3.42 7.05 2.77
CA HIS A 78 3.19 7.54 4.14
C HIS A 78 2.00 8.49 4.27
N LEU A 79 1.13 8.58 3.26
CA LEU A 79 -0.17 9.22 3.43
C LEU A 79 -1.17 8.20 3.99
N ILE A 80 -1.23 8.10 5.32
CA ILE A 80 -2.45 7.63 5.97
C ILE A 80 -3.49 8.72 5.65
N ARG A 81 -4.40 8.46 4.70
CA ARG A 81 -5.60 9.29 4.57
C ARG A 81 -6.46 8.98 5.79
N ILE A 82 -6.21 9.71 6.87
CA ILE A 82 -7.21 9.84 7.92
C ILE A 82 -8.35 10.58 7.24
N VAL A 83 -9.40 9.84 6.87
CA VAL A 83 -10.70 10.47 6.63
C VAL A 83 -11.10 10.96 8.01
N GLU A 84 -10.94 12.25 8.26
CA GLU A 84 -11.45 12.87 9.47
C GLU A 84 -12.97 12.70 9.44
N VAL A 85 -13.47 11.67 10.11
CA VAL A 85 -14.91 11.44 10.28
C VAL A 85 -15.34 12.38 11.39
N HIS A 86 -15.72 13.59 11.00
CA HIS A 86 -16.40 14.49 11.90
C HIS A 86 -17.81 13.91 12.16
N PRO A 87 -18.23 13.72 13.43
CA PRO A 87 -19.60 13.34 13.74
C PRO A 87 -20.57 14.29 13.03
N PRO A 88 -21.71 13.82 12.49
CA PRO A 88 -22.64 14.68 11.73
C PRO A 88 -23.11 15.94 12.46
N VAL A 89 -23.04 15.93 13.80
CA VAL A 89 -23.44 17.03 14.69
C VAL A 89 -22.44 18.18 14.71
N GLU A 90 -21.18 17.91 14.35
CA GLU A 90 -20.09 18.88 14.33
C GLU A 90 -19.86 19.45 12.91
N CYS A 91 -20.43 18.82 11.89
CA CYS A 91 -20.41 19.34 10.52
C CYS A 91 -21.28 20.59 10.40
N SER A 92 -20.70 21.71 9.98
CA SER A 92 -21.52 22.87 9.61
C SER A 92 -22.33 22.56 8.34
N ALA A 93 -23.44 23.28 8.14
CA ALA A 93 -24.20 23.19 6.89
C ALA A 93 -23.32 23.52 5.66
N GLN A 94 -22.30 24.37 5.82
CA GLN A 94 -21.36 24.72 4.75
C GLN A 94 -20.46 23.53 4.37
N ASP A 95 -20.02 22.74 5.34
CA ASP A 95 -19.18 21.56 5.08
C ASP A 95 -19.94 20.50 4.29
N LEU A 96 -21.22 20.31 4.61
CA LEU A 96 -22.10 19.42 3.87
C LEU A 96 -22.29 19.89 2.43
N ILE A 97 -22.52 21.20 2.22
CA ILE A 97 -22.66 21.79 0.88
C ILE A 97 -21.37 21.60 0.08
N ASN A 98 -20.22 21.89 0.69
CA ASN A 98 -18.92 21.75 0.03
C ASN A 98 -18.64 20.30 -0.38
N GLU A 99 -19.01 19.32 0.45
CA GLU A 99 -18.87 17.90 0.11
C GLU A 99 -19.86 17.45 -0.97
N LEU A 100 -21.10 17.96 -0.98
CA LEU A 100 -22.08 17.69 -2.03
C LEU A 100 -21.61 18.25 -3.38
N VAL A 101 -21.14 19.49 -3.42
CA VAL A 101 -20.52 20.10 -4.60
C VAL A 101 -19.27 19.29 -5.01
N ARG A 102 -18.47 18.92 -4.00
CA ARG A 102 -17.41 17.89 -3.98
C ARG A 102 -17.70 16.72 -4.93
N ARG A 103 -18.83 16.08 -4.66
CA ARG A 103 -19.29 14.85 -5.32
C ARG A 103 -19.92 15.12 -6.67
N ALA A 104 -20.72 16.17 -6.79
CA ALA A 104 -21.37 16.55 -8.05
C ALA A 104 -20.36 16.93 -9.15
N LEU A 105 -19.19 17.47 -8.77
CA LEU A 105 -18.15 17.87 -9.72
C LEU A 105 -17.18 16.73 -10.09
N LYS A 106 -17.18 15.60 -9.37
CA LYS A 106 -16.46 14.39 -9.79
C LYS A 106 -17.26 13.73 -10.92
N LYS A 107 -16.94 14.13 -12.16
CA LYS A 107 -17.63 13.74 -13.39
C LYS A 107 -17.55 12.25 -13.75
N ASP A 108 -16.68 11.48 -13.10
CA ASP A 108 -16.30 10.15 -13.59
C ASP A 108 -17.27 9.02 -13.19
N ASP A 109 -18.10 9.18 -12.16
CA ASP A 109 -19.08 8.14 -11.76
C ASP A 109 -20.46 8.33 -12.43
N PHE A 110 -20.83 9.54 -12.82
CA PHE A 110 -22.20 9.83 -13.27
C PHE A 110 -22.48 9.29 -14.68
N ASP A 111 -21.49 9.38 -15.58
CA ASP A 111 -21.60 8.86 -16.94
C ASP A 111 -21.64 7.31 -16.96
N GLU A 112 -20.89 6.65 -16.07
CA GLU A 112 -20.87 5.20 -15.90
C GLU A 112 -22.22 4.70 -15.35
N ILE A 113 -22.75 5.35 -14.31
CA ILE A 113 -24.07 5.04 -13.72
C ILE A 113 -25.18 5.29 -14.75
N GLN A 114 -25.11 6.37 -15.53
CA GLN A 114 -26.11 6.67 -16.56
C GLN A 114 -26.07 5.64 -17.68
N LYS A 115 -24.88 5.17 -18.07
CA LYS A 115 -24.69 4.12 -19.10
C LYS A 115 -25.19 2.76 -18.61
N GLN A 116 -24.93 2.40 -17.35
CA GLN A 116 -25.49 1.19 -16.73
C GLN A 116 -27.02 1.26 -16.58
N ALA A 117 -27.55 2.39 -16.10
CA ALA A 117 -28.98 2.59 -15.98
C ALA A 117 -29.65 2.47 -17.36
N ALA A 118 -29.16 3.19 -18.38
CA ALA A 118 -29.70 3.12 -19.73
C ALA A 118 -29.68 1.69 -20.32
N GLY A 119 -28.62 0.91 -20.07
CA GLY A 119 -28.54 -0.50 -20.46
C GLY A 119 -29.53 -1.41 -19.73
N SER A 120 -29.77 -1.16 -18.44
CA SER A 120 -30.72 -1.91 -17.61
C SER A 120 -32.19 -1.62 -18.00
N TRP A 121 -32.54 -0.36 -18.24
CA TRP A 121 -33.89 0.05 -18.66
C TRP A 121 -34.30 -0.54 -20.03
N TYR A 122 -33.35 -0.72 -20.96
CA TYR A 122 -33.62 -1.30 -22.28
C TYR A 122 -33.90 -2.83 -22.23
N GLN A 123 -33.33 -3.54 -21.26
CA GLN A 123 -33.50 -4.99 -21.09
C GLN A 123 -34.85 -5.35 -20.43
N VAL A 124 -35.32 -4.53 -19.49
CA VAL A 124 -36.60 -4.75 -18.80
C VAL A 124 -37.79 -4.66 -19.77
N ASN A 125 -37.73 -3.75 -20.75
CA ASN A 125 -38.83 -3.54 -21.70
C ASN A 125 -38.86 -4.52 -22.88
N GLN A 126 -37.83 -5.34 -23.09
CA GLN A 126 -37.83 -6.39 -24.12
C GLN A 126 -38.31 -7.76 -23.60
N ASN A 127 -38.32 -7.96 -22.29
CA ASN A 127 -38.74 -9.22 -21.67
C ASN A 127 -40.24 -9.24 -21.30
N GLY A 128 -40.99 -8.19 -21.62
CA GLY A 128 -42.42 -8.07 -21.34
C GLY A 128 -43.35 -8.31 -22.53
N ASP A 129 -42.83 -8.71 -23.70
CA ASP A 129 -43.63 -8.90 -24.92
C ASP A 129 -43.40 -10.30 -25.56
N LYS A 130 -43.56 -11.35 -24.73
CA LYS A 130 -43.75 -12.74 -25.16
C LYS A 130 -44.78 -13.45 -24.28
#